data_AF-A0A925Z4F1-F1
#
_entry.id   AF-A0A925Z4F1-F1
#
_cell.length_a   1.000
_cell.length_b   1.000
_cell.length_c   1.000
_cell.angle_alpha   90.00
_cell.angle_beta   90.00
_cell.angle_gamma   90.00
#
_symmetry.space_group_name_H-M   'P 1'
#
loop_
_entity.id
_entity.type
_entity.pdbx_description
1 polymer ?
#
loop_
_entity_poly.entity_id
_entity_poly.type
_entity_poly.pdbx_seq_one_letter_code
_entity_poly.pdbx_strand_id
1 'polypeptide(L)' 'MIDVAREVTGRTIPVEDVAPRAGDPAILVADSARIREALGWAPQYGDLPVIVEHAWKWELAKGKLW' A
#
# COMPACT_ATOMS: atom_id res chain seq x y z
N MET A 1 6.06 4.08 0.88
CA MET A 1 5.30 2.91 1.38
C MET A 1 5.88 2.38 2.69
N ILE A 2 7.18 2.05 2.74
CA ILE A 2 7.81 1.52 3.95
C ILE A 2 7.68 2.48 5.14
N ASP A 3 7.89 3.79 4.93
CA ASP A 3 7.76 4.76 6.04
C ASP A 3 6.34 4.85 6.59
N VAL A 4 5.32 4.91 5.71
CA VAL A 4 3.91 4.84 6.13
C VAL A 4 3.63 3.54 6.90
N ALA A 5 4.21 2.41 6.50
CA ALA A 5 4.08 1.17 7.24
C ALA A 5 4.74 1.23 8.62
N ARG A 6 5.90 1.86 8.76
CA ARG A 6 6.55 2.10 10.06
C ARG A 6 5.69 2.98 10.96
N GLU A 7 5.15 4.08 10.41
CA GLU A 7 4.26 4.99 11.13
C GLU A 7 2.98 4.30 11.62
N VAL A 8 2.27 3.60 10.73
CA VAL A 8 1.00 2.93 11.05
C VAL A 8 1.19 1.76 12.02
N THR A 9 2.26 0.99 11.86
CA THR A 9 2.51 -0.19 12.71
C THR A 9 3.21 0.16 14.02
N GLY A 10 3.88 1.33 14.08
CA GLY A 10 4.77 1.70 15.18
C GLY A 10 6.02 0.82 15.29
N ARG A 11 6.34 0.03 14.24
CA ARG A 11 7.43 -0.95 14.27
C ARG A 11 8.62 -0.53 13.42
N THR A 12 9.80 -0.92 13.87
CA THR A 12 11.01 -0.86 13.05
C THR A 12 10.93 -1.92 11.96
N ILE A 13 10.97 -1.47 10.71
CA ILE A 13 11.06 -2.33 9.52
C ILE A 13 12.46 -2.18 8.95
N PRO A 14 13.37 -3.17 9.09
CA PRO A 14 14.70 -3.10 8.50
C PRO A 14 14.61 -3.15 6.97
N VAL A 15 15.49 -2.39 6.30
CA VAL A 15 15.52 -2.28 4.83
C VAL A 15 16.96 -2.45 4.36
N GLU A 16 17.11 -3.21 3.28
CA GLU A 16 18.35 -3.38 2.55
C GLU A 16 18.06 -3.08 1.08
N ASP A 17 18.79 -2.12 0.52
CA ASP A 17 18.67 -1.78 -0.90
C ASP A 17 19.40 -2.83 -1.74
N VAL A 18 18.68 -3.39 -2.72
CA VAL A 18 19.19 -4.41 -3.63
C VAL A 18 18.96 -3.99 -5.09
N ALA A 19 19.62 -4.66 -6.03
CA ALA A 19 19.45 -4.37 -7.44
C ALA A 19 17.98 -4.54 -7.89
N PRO A 20 17.48 -3.70 -8.82
CA PRO A 20 16.15 -3.86 -9.39
C PRO A 20 15.97 -5.23 -10.03
N ARG A 21 14.75 -5.79 -9.94
CA ARG A 21 14.42 -7.02 -10.64
C ARG A 21 14.35 -6.75 -12.14
N ALA A 22 14.95 -7.63 -12.93
CA ALA A 22 14.94 -7.50 -14.38
C ALA A 22 13.49 -7.56 -14.90
N GLY A 23 13.09 -6.58 -15.70
CA GLY A 23 11.76 -6.48 -16.30
C GLY A 23 10.76 -5.60 -15.54
N ASP A 24 11.05 -5.19 -14.30
CA ASP A 24 10.17 -4.29 -13.55
C ASP A 24 10.36 -2.83 -14.02
N PRO A 25 9.28 -2.12 -14.42
CA PRO A 25 9.36 -0.71 -14.77
C PRO A 25 9.56 0.14 -13.50
N ALA A 26 10.21 1.31 -13.65
CA ALA A 26 10.42 2.23 -12.53
C ALA A 26 9.11 2.80 -11.96
N ILE A 27 8.08 2.99 -12.79
CA ILE A 27 6.77 3.51 -12.41
C ILE A 27 5.70 2.78 -13.22
N LEU A 28 4.63 2.33 -12.54
CA LEU A 28 3.46 1.71 -13.15
C LEU A 28 2.20 2.15 -12.42
N VAL A 29 1.41 3.03 -13.05
CA VAL A 29 0.16 3.56 -12.50
C VAL A 29 -0.90 3.58 -13.60
N ALA A 30 -2.11 3.12 -13.28
CA ALA A 30 -3.24 3.15 -14.20
C ALA A 30 -4.04 4.45 -14.07
N ASP A 31 -4.49 5.01 -15.20
CA ASP A 31 -5.42 6.12 -15.21
C ASP A 31 -6.85 5.63 -14.87
N SER A 32 -7.46 6.25 -13.85
CA SER A 32 -8.81 5.95 -13.39
C SER A 32 -9.88 6.91 -13.92
N ALA A 33 -9.54 7.84 -14.81
CA ALA A 33 -10.49 8.83 -15.35
C ALA A 33 -11.72 8.15 -15.97
N ARG A 34 -11.51 7.12 -16.80
CA ARG A 34 -12.59 6.43 -17.51
C ARG A 34 -13.67 5.85 -16.59
N ILE A 35 -13.28 5.23 -15.47
CA ILE A 35 -14.25 4.62 -14.55
C ILE A 35 -14.98 5.69 -13.72
N ARG A 36 -14.30 6.80 -13.39
CA ARG A 36 -14.90 7.96 -12.72
C ARG A 36 -15.98 8.58 -13.59
N GLU A 37 -15.69 8.81 -14.87
CA GLU A 37 -16.63 9.40 -15.82
C GLU A 37 -17.81 8.47 -16.14
N ALA A 38 -17.52 7.20 -16.43
CA ALA A 38 -18.56 6.28 -16.89
C ALA A 38 -19.53 5.84 -15.78
N LEU A 39 -19.03 5.70 -14.54
CA LEU A 39 -19.79 5.10 -13.44
C LEU A 39 -19.98 6.04 -12.25
N GLY A 40 -19.44 7.27 -12.29
CA GLY A 40 -19.41 8.15 -11.12
C GLY A 40 -18.59 7.58 -9.97
N TRP A 41 -17.71 6.60 -10.25
CA TRP A 41 -16.96 5.90 -9.21
C TRP A 41 -15.95 6.84 -8.55
N ALA A 42 -15.88 6.81 -7.22
CA ALA A 42 -14.85 7.50 -6.46
C ALA A 42 -14.24 6.54 -5.42
N PRO A 43 -12.91 6.54 -5.23
CA PRO A 43 -12.27 5.70 -4.24
C PRO A 43 -12.66 6.17 -2.82
N GLN A 44 -13.25 5.27 -2.03
CA GLN A 44 -13.56 5.54 -0.61
C GLN A 44 -12.33 5.41 0.29
N TYR A 45 -11.35 4.60 -0.11
CA TYR A 45 -10.12 4.32 0.63
C TYR A 45 -8.91 4.51 -0.28
N GLY A 46 -8.75 5.71 -0.84
CA GLY A 46 -7.64 6.05 -1.74
C GLY A 46 -6.33 6.38 -1.01
N ASP A 47 -6.39 6.64 0.29
CA ASP A 47 -5.26 7.10 1.09
C ASP A 47 -4.38 5.94 1.54
N LEU A 48 -3.08 6.04 1.26
CA LEU A 48 -2.11 4.99 1.57
C LEU A 48 -2.07 4.61 3.07
N PRO A 49 -2.12 5.55 4.04
CA PRO A 49 -2.14 5.19 5.46
C PRO A 49 -3.36 4.34 5.84
N VAL A 50 -4.54 4.65 5.29
CA VAL A 50 -5.79 3.92 5.55
C VAL A 50 -5.71 2.50 5.00
N ILE A 51 -5.18 2.35 3.77
CA ILE A 51 -4.98 1.03 3.15
C ILE A 51 -4.04 0.17 4.01
N VAL A 52 -2.92 0.73 4.46
CA VAL A 52 -1.94 0.03 5.30
C VAL A 52 -2.54 -0.31 6.67
N GLU A 53 -3.31 0.59 7.28
CA GLU A 53 -3.97 0.38 8.57
C GLU A 53 -4.97 -0.78 8.52
N HIS A 54 -5.80 -0.85 7.47
CA HIS A 54 -6.74 -1.96 7.29
C HIS A 54 -6.02 -3.30 7.17
N ALA A 55 -4.96 -3.35 6.36
CA ALA A 55 -4.14 -4.55 6.22
C ALA A 55 -3.49 -4.95 7.55
N TRP A 56 -2.99 -3.98 8.31
CA TRP A 56 -2.35 -4.21 9.61
C TRP A 56 -3.32 -4.78 10.65
N LYS A 57 -4.50 -4.18 10.79
CA LYS A 57 -5.55 -4.67 11.71
C LYS A 57 -5.95 -6.11 11.40
N TRP A 58 -6.10 -6.44 10.13
CA TRP A 58 -6.41 -7.79 9.68
C TRP A 58 -5.33 -8.79 10.07
N GLU A 59 -4.08 -8.40 9.90
CA GLU A 59 -2.92 -9.23 10.21
C GLU A 59 -2.68 -9.41 11.72
N LEU A 60 -3.03 -8.42 12.55
CA LEU A 60 -3.10 -8.56 14.01
C LEU A 60 -4.21 -9.54 14.44
N ALA A 61 -5.37 -9.48 13.80
CA ALA A 61 -6.49 -10.37 14.11
C ALA A 61 -6.19 -11.85 13.82
N LYS A 62 -5.25 -12.13 12.90
CA LYS A 62 -4.77 -13.49 12.61
C LYS A 62 -3.83 -14.07 13.67
N GLY A 63 -3.38 -13.28 14.65
CA GLY A 63 -2.48 -13.73 15.71
C GLY A 63 -1.05 -14.01 15.24
N LYS A 64 -0.63 -13.50 14.08
CA LYS A 64 0.78 -13.54 13.70
C LYS A 64 1.59 -12.71 14.69
N LEU A 65 2.74 -13.24 15.11
CA LEU A 65 3.71 -12.53 15.93
C LEU A 65 4.59 -11.71 14.99
N TRP A 66 4.35 -10.42 14.99
CA TRP A 66 5.19 -9.41 14.36
C TRP A 66 6.01 -8.76 15.45
#